data_AF-A0A8V0X1B2-F1
#
_entry.id   AF-A0A8V0X1B2-F1
#
_cell.length_a   1.000
_cell.length_b   1.000
_cell.length_c   1.000
_cell.angle_alpha   90.00
_cell.angle_beta   90.00
_cell.angle_gamma   90.00
#
_symmetry.space_group_name_H-M   'P 1'
#
loop_
_entity.id
_entity.type
_entity.pdbx_description
1 polymer ?
#
loop_
_entity_poly.entity_id
_entity_poly.type
_entity_poly.pdbx_seq_one_letter_code
_entity_poly.pdbx_strand_id
1 'polypeptide(L)'
;MAVKLRWRRSNDSFFSAAGAARPIQNCKMKAEQAKKTEFVRIAGKLRTQLANTQKDKNGCLYNRKSDSRAEYSILEELEHQMSVHRKTEKTKILQQLTKIRNNVKRLQRQLDDVKPTSEFVDKLKEMLEEIEHAINTYKDEQRQIYEQLLKDEKTAVNELSIFEKKVELWATGSSTTEKVLKLPSARISVNKTLESHLPEEVVEFERFLQQTGGRQGGWDDCDHQNFLKVWTKHRGKLSYVDEALEYLCGRTKEDVEQHGIWYQEFLILQDRKKESIKKWKEKLQREKEERLKKKEKSEKIVERLQYEEDQMQKAEERRRQQAAISAWKKQKAENLQWSKFHN
;
A
#
# COMPACT_ATOMS: atom_id res chain seq x y z
N MET A 1 29.91 76.63 -48.69
CA MET A 1 30.42 75.43 -47.96
C MET A 1 29.25 74.76 -47.25
N ALA A 2 29.40 73.45 -46.98
CA ALA A 2 28.45 72.52 -46.35
C ALA A 2 27.48 71.77 -47.30
N VAL A 3 27.96 70.56 -47.63
CA VAL A 3 27.37 69.46 -48.36
C VAL A 3 26.08 68.96 -47.70
N LYS A 4 24.98 68.88 -48.46
CA LYS A 4 23.75 68.20 -48.04
C LYS A 4 23.77 66.78 -48.60
N LEU A 5 24.14 65.82 -47.76
CA LEU A 5 24.21 64.40 -48.10
C LEU A 5 22.81 63.86 -48.46
N ARG A 6 22.67 63.51 -49.73
CA ARG A 6 21.56 62.74 -50.30
C ARG A 6 21.73 61.29 -49.89
N TRP A 7 20.88 60.79 -48.99
CA TRP A 7 20.69 59.35 -48.82
C TRP A 7 19.46 58.89 -49.58
N ARG A 8 19.74 57.98 -50.51
CA ARG A 8 18.84 57.30 -51.45
C ARG A 8 17.89 56.42 -50.64
N ARG A 9 16.58 56.60 -50.84
CA ARG A 9 15.55 55.69 -50.33
C ARG A 9 15.51 54.50 -51.29
N SER A 10 16.18 53.40 -50.94
CA SER A 10 15.94 52.11 -51.61
C SER A 10 14.61 51.57 -51.11
N ASN A 11 13.60 51.64 -51.98
CA ASN A 11 12.47 50.74 -51.95
C ASN A 11 12.97 49.37 -52.40
N ASP A 12 13.16 48.45 -51.45
CA ASP A 12 13.13 47.02 -51.75
C ASP A 12 11.87 46.44 -51.14
N SER A 13 10.96 46.08 -52.05
CA SER A 13 9.89 45.13 -51.83
C SER A 13 10.50 43.80 -51.40
N PHE A 14 10.25 43.35 -50.17
CA PHE A 14 10.38 41.94 -49.83
C PHE A 14 9.10 41.43 -49.18
N PHE A 15 8.51 40.48 -49.88
CA PHE A 15 7.26 39.80 -49.58
C PHE A 15 7.30 39.03 -48.26
N SER A 16 6.16 39.05 -47.56
CA SER A 16 5.54 37.93 -46.84
C SER A 16 6.41 37.04 -45.93
N ALA A 17 6.47 37.38 -44.64
CA ALA A 17 6.81 36.42 -43.57
C ALA A 17 5.89 36.53 -42.32
N ALA A 18 4.72 37.18 -42.42
CA ALA A 18 3.79 37.34 -41.29
C ALA A 18 2.80 36.17 -41.10
N GLY A 19 2.78 35.21 -42.02
CA GLY A 19 1.82 34.10 -42.03
C GLY A 19 2.20 32.88 -41.19
N ALA A 20 3.49 32.67 -40.87
CA ALA A 20 3.98 31.43 -40.28
C ALA A 20 4.11 31.45 -38.74
N ALA A 21 4.19 32.62 -38.12
CA ALA A 21 4.32 32.76 -36.66
C ALA A 21 2.99 32.61 -35.90
N ARG A 22 1.88 33.10 -36.50
CA ARG A 22 0.53 33.02 -35.90
C ARG A 22 -0.01 31.59 -35.74
N PRO A 23 0.17 30.65 -36.70
CA PRO A 23 -0.29 29.28 -36.56
C PRO A 23 0.43 28.52 -35.44
N ILE A 24 1.75 28.73 -35.29
CA ILE A 24 2.58 28.03 -34.29
C ILE A 24 2.21 28.47 -32.87
N GLN A 25 1.99 29.78 -32.66
CA GLN A 25 1.59 30.32 -31.36
C GLN A 25 0.16 29.87 -30.97
N ASN A 26 -0.74 29.78 -31.95
CA ASN A 26 -2.10 29.27 -31.77
C ASN A 26 -2.13 27.76 -31.46
N CYS A 27 -1.28 26.96 -32.11
CA CYS A 27 -1.13 25.53 -31.81
C CYS A 27 -0.57 25.29 -30.40
N LYS A 28 0.41 26.09 -29.95
CA LYS A 28 0.93 26.02 -28.57
C LYS A 28 -0.15 26.37 -27.54
N MET A 29 -0.94 27.42 -27.77
CA MET A 29 -2.06 27.78 -26.89
C MET A 29 -3.14 26.69 -26.85
N LYS A 30 -3.46 26.05 -27.99
CA LYS A 30 -4.41 24.94 -28.04
C LYS A 30 -3.89 23.69 -27.32
N ALA A 31 -2.61 23.38 -27.42
CA ALA A 31 -1.99 22.27 -26.70
C ALA A 31 -1.98 22.50 -25.17
N GLU A 32 -1.65 23.71 -24.74
CA GLU A 32 -1.76 24.13 -23.33
C GLU A 32 -3.20 24.07 -22.81
N GLN A 33 -4.16 24.53 -23.60
CA GLN A 33 -5.57 24.46 -23.25
C GLN A 33 -6.05 23.00 -23.15
N ALA A 34 -5.62 22.13 -24.06
CA ALA A 34 -5.92 20.70 -24.02
C ALA A 34 -5.34 20.02 -22.78
N LYS A 35 -4.11 20.35 -22.38
CA LYS A 35 -3.52 19.87 -21.12
C LYS A 35 -4.31 20.33 -19.90
N LYS A 36 -4.74 21.59 -19.86
CA LYS A 36 -5.58 22.12 -18.76
C LYS A 36 -6.93 21.42 -18.69
N THR A 37 -7.59 21.22 -19.81
CA THR A 37 -8.88 20.49 -19.83
C THR A 37 -8.71 19.04 -19.38
N GLU A 38 -7.62 18.40 -19.78
CA GLU A 38 -7.32 17.03 -19.36
C GLU A 38 -7.00 16.94 -17.86
N PHE A 39 -6.24 17.89 -17.33
CA PHE A 39 -5.99 17.99 -15.89
C PHE A 39 -7.28 18.18 -15.10
N VAL A 40 -8.19 19.05 -15.56
CA VAL A 40 -9.50 19.25 -14.92
C VAL A 40 -10.34 17.97 -14.96
N ARG A 41 -10.31 17.24 -16.09
CA ARG A 41 -10.99 15.96 -16.24
C ARG A 41 -10.45 14.90 -15.27
N ILE A 42 -9.13 14.76 -15.17
CA ILE A 42 -8.46 13.85 -14.23
C ILE A 42 -8.80 14.23 -12.78
N ALA A 43 -8.71 15.52 -12.43
CA ALA A 43 -9.09 16.01 -11.12
C ALA A 43 -10.56 15.72 -10.78
N GLY A 44 -11.47 15.83 -11.76
CA GLY A 44 -12.88 15.43 -11.60
C GLY A 44 -13.05 13.92 -11.35
N LYS A 45 -12.32 13.10 -12.11
CA LYS A 45 -12.31 11.64 -11.92
C LYS A 45 -11.78 11.25 -10.54
N LEU A 46 -10.66 11.84 -10.11
CA LEU A 46 -10.07 11.62 -8.79
C LEU A 46 -11.01 12.06 -7.66
N ARG A 47 -11.70 13.19 -7.81
CA ARG A 47 -12.74 13.60 -6.83
C ARG A 47 -13.87 12.58 -6.72
N THR A 48 -14.31 12.04 -7.85
CA THR A 48 -15.40 11.04 -7.88
C THR A 48 -14.94 9.72 -7.23
N GLN A 49 -13.72 9.27 -7.54
CA GLN A 49 -13.12 8.10 -6.91
C GLN A 49 -13.00 8.30 -5.39
N LEU A 50 -12.52 9.46 -4.95
CA LEU A 50 -12.42 9.79 -3.54
C LEU A 50 -13.79 9.78 -2.85
N ALA A 51 -14.82 10.34 -3.49
CA ALA A 51 -16.19 10.33 -2.97
C ALA A 51 -16.77 8.91 -2.82
N ASN A 52 -16.53 8.04 -3.80
CA ASN A 52 -16.97 6.64 -3.75
C ASN A 52 -16.26 5.88 -2.62
N THR A 53 -14.94 5.98 -2.52
CA THR A 53 -14.16 5.34 -1.44
C THR A 53 -14.60 5.85 -0.06
N GLN A 54 -14.88 7.14 0.08
CA GLN A 54 -15.39 7.72 1.33
C GLN A 54 -16.77 7.14 1.69
N LYS A 55 -17.65 6.97 0.70
CA LYS A 55 -19.00 6.40 0.88
C LYS A 55 -18.93 4.93 1.29
N ASP A 56 -18.09 4.14 0.64
CA ASP A 56 -17.90 2.71 0.94
C ASP A 56 -17.31 2.53 2.34
N LYS A 57 -16.31 3.35 2.70
CA LYS A 57 -15.74 3.41 4.05
C LYS A 57 -16.80 3.72 5.09
N ASN A 58 -17.62 4.73 4.87
CA ASN A 58 -18.66 5.13 5.81
C ASN A 58 -19.75 4.06 5.96
N GLY A 59 -20.09 3.36 4.88
CA GLY A 59 -21.04 2.24 4.90
C GLY A 59 -20.51 1.02 5.66
N CYS A 60 -19.22 0.71 5.54
CA CYS A 60 -18.60 -0.47 6.13
C CYS A 60 -18.11 -0.27 7.58
N LEU A 61 -17.50 0.89 7.89
CA LEU A 61 -16.82 1.12 9.17
C LEU A 61 -17.65 1.93 10.18
N TYR A 62 -18.46 2.88 9.70
CA TYR A 62 -19.20 3.81 10.58
C TYR A 62 -20.71 3.56 10.62
N ASN A 63 -21.17 2.39 10.15
CA ASN A 63 -22.58 2.02 10.25
C ASN A 63 -23.00 1.91 11.73
N ARG A 64 -24.10 2.58 12.08
CA ARG A 64 -24.65 2.65 13.43
C ARG A 64 -24.95 1.28 14.08
N LYS A 65 -25.08 0.23 13.26
CA LYS A 65 -25.45 -1.14 13.66
C LYS A 65 -24.25 -2.09 13.90
N SER A 66 -22.99 -1.63 13.78
CA SER A 66 -21.83 -2.50 14.05
C SER A 66 -21.44 -2.50 15.53
N ASP A 67 -21.07 -3.68 16.05
CA ASP A 67 -20.64 -3.86 17.45
C ASP A 67 -19.29 -3.16 17.77
N SER A 68 -18.52 -2.83 16.74
CA SER A 68 -17.20 -2.16 16.80
C SER A 68 -17.27 -0.62 16.73
N ARG A 69 -18.47 -0.03 16.73
CA ARG A 69 -18.68 1.41 16.56
C ARG A 69 -17.94 2.28 17.58
N ALA A 70 -17.81 1.81 18.82
CA ALA A 70 -17.08 2.54 19.86
C ALA A 70 -15.59 2.67 19.54
N GLU A 71 -14.99 1.64 18.94
CA GLU A 71 -13.57 1.59 18.57
C GLU A 71 -13.31 2.45 17.32
N TYR A 72 -14.24 2.45 16.37
CA TYR A 72 -14.15 3.27 15.16
C TYR A 72 -14.45 4.77 15.38
N SER A 73 -15.14 5.12 16.47
CA SER A 73 -15.44 6.53 16.81
C SER A 73 -14.18 7.38 17.01
N ILE A 74 -13.10 6.80 17.53
CA ILE A 74 -11.82 7.50 17.72
C ILE A 74 -11.18 7.82 16.37
N LEU A 75 -11.27 6.88 15.42
CA LEU A 75 -10.75 7.06 14.06
C LEU A 75 -11.57 8.09 13.27
N GLU A 76 -12.88 8.14 13.48
CA GLU A 76 -13.77 9.16 12.90
C GLU A 76 -13.43 10.56 13.43
N GLU A 77 -13.21 10.70 14.74
CA GLU A 77 -12.78 11.96 15.36
C GLU A 77 -11.42 12.42 14.80
N LEU A 78 -10.44 11.52 14.70
CA LEU A 78 -9.12 11.84 14.12
C LEU A 78 -9.23 12.29 12.67
N GLU A 79 -10.02 11.61 11.84
CA GLU A 79 -10.24 12.02 10.45
C GLU A 79 -10.91 13.39 10.36
N HIS A 80 -11.92 13.64 11.22
CA HIS A 80 -12.57 14.93 11.29
C HIS A 80 -11.57 16.03 11.64
N GLN A 81 -10.72 15.80 12.64
CA GLN A 81 -9.66 16.74 13.02
C GLN A 81 -8.68 17.00 11.88
N MET A 82 -8.21 15.97 11.16
CA MET A 82 -7.33 16.16 10.00
C MET A 82 -8.00 16.96 8.87
N SER A 83 -9.30 16.75 8.66
CA SER A 83 -10.09 17.49 7.66
C SER A 83 -10.26 18.96 8.04
N VAL A 84 -10.58 19.23 9.31
CA VAL A 84 -10.67 20.59 9.86
C VAL A 84 -9.30 21.27 9.75
N HIS A 85 -8.23 20.62 10.22
CA HIS A 85 -6.86 21.14 10.14
C HIS A 85 -6.50 21.58 8.72
N ARG A 86 -6.75 20.72 7.72
CA ARG A 86 -6.49 21.03 6.30
C ARG A 86 -7.27 22.26 5.80
N LYS A 87 -8.53 22.43 6.20
CA LYS A 87 -9.34 23.61 5.85
C LYS A 87 -8.82 24.87 6.52
N THR A 88 -8.42 24.77 7.78
CA THR A 88 -7.85 25.88 8.54
C THR A 88 -6.53 26.34 7.93
N GLU A 89 -5.63 25.41 7.60
CA GLU A 89 -4.36 25.71 6.94
C GLU A 89 -4.57 26.37 5.57
N LYS A 90 -5.50 25.86 4.76
CA LYS A 90 -5.88 26.51 3.49
C LYS A 90 -6.33 27.96 3.71
N THR A 91 -7.12 28.20 4.76
CA THR A 91 -7.62 29.54 5.07
C THR A 91 -6.49 30.47 5.52
N LYS A 92 -5.56 30.00 6.36
CA LYS A 92 -4.38 30.76 6.79
C LYS A 92 -3.49 31.16 5.61
N ILE A 93 -3.20 30.21 4.71
CA ILE A 93 -2.41 30.48 3.49
C ILE A 93 -3.09 31.56 2.64
N LEU A 94 -4.41 31.43 2.40
CA LEU A 94 -5.15 32.43 1.65
C LEU A 94 -5.12 33.82 2.32
N GLN A 95 -5.23 33.88 3.64
CA GLN A 95 -5.16 35.12 4.40
C GLN A 95 -3.78 35.79 4.26
N GLN A 96 -2.69 35.03 4.42
CA GLN A 96 -1.33 35.57 4.29
C GLN A 96 -1.01 36.04 2.86
N LEU A 97 -1.40 35.26 1.85
CA LEU A 97 -1.25 35.67 0.44
C LEU A 97 -2.07 36.92 0.11
N THR A 98 -3.28 37.04 0.68
CA THR A 98 -4.11 38.23 0.53
C THR A 98 -3.46 39.46 1.18
N LYS A 99 -2.86 39.31 2.37
CA LYS A 99 -2.12 40.37 3.06
C LYS A 99 -0.95 40.87 2.21
N ILE A 100 -0.10 39.97 1.72
CA ILE A 100 1.03 40.31 0.84
C ILE A 100 0.52 41.03 -0.41
N ARG A 101 -0.52 40.49 -1.06
CA ARG A 101 -1.12 41.10 -2.26
C ARG A 101 -1.65 42.50 -2.00
N ASN A 102 -2.29 42.74 -0.85
CA ASN A 102 -2.82 44.06 -0.49
C ASN A 102 -1.71 45.07 -0.23
N ASN A 103 -0.61 44.65 0.43
CA ASN A 103 0.57 45.50 0.62
C ASN A 103 1.20 45.89 -0.72
N VAL A 104 1.36 44.93 -1.64
CA VAL A 104 1.86 45.19 -3.00
C VAL A 104 0.94 46.15 -3.77
N LYS A 105 -0.39 45.96 -3.69
CA LYS A 105 -1.35 46.91 -4.30
C LYS A 105 -1.26 48.31 -3.71
N ARG A 106 -1.04 48.43 -2.40
CA ARG A 106 -0.86 49.72 -1.72
C ARG A 106 0.40 50.42 -2.24
N LEU A 107 1.51 49.69 -2.35
CA LEU A 107 2.75 50.19 -2.95
C LEU A 107 2.55 50.65 -4.40
N GLN A 108 1.85 49.85 -5.22
CA GLN A 108 1.55 50.20 -6.62
C GLN A 108 0.77 51.51 -6.73
N ARG A 109 -0.29 51.70 -5.93
CA ARG A 109 -1.07 52.94 -5.94
C ARG A 109 -0.25 54.17 -5.52
N GLN A 110 0.66 53.99 -4.56
CA GLN A 110 1.56 55.08 -4.18
C GLN A 110 2.60 55.38 -5.27
N LEU A 111 2.95 54.41 -6.12
CA LEU A 111 3.80 54.65 -7.30
C LEU A 111 3.08 55.38 -8.44
N ASP A 112 1.76 55.18 -8.58
CA ASP A 112 0.94 55.81 -9.62
C ASP A 112 0.68 57.31 -9.34
N ASP A 113 0.83 57.74 -8.10
CA ASP A 113 0.54 59.10 -7.65
C ASP A 113 1.80 59.76 -7.06
N VAL A 114 2.21 60.90 -7.64
CA VAL A 114 3.14 61.91 -7.07
C VAL A 114 4.63 61.88 -7.48
N LYS A 115 5.21 63.09 -7.50
CA LYS A 115 6.62 63.44 -7.76
C LYS A 115 7.57 62.95 -6.65
N PRO A 116 8.79 62.50 -7.00
CA PRO A 116 9.77 61.98 -6.05
C PRO A 116 10.24 63.10 -5.09
N THR A 117 9.76 63.03 -3.85
CA THR A 117 10.20 63.84 -2.71
C THR A 117 10.97 62.93 -1.74
N SER A 118 11.95 63.44 -0.99
CA SER A 118 12.76 62.60 -0.09
C SER A 118 11.91 61.78 0.90
N GLU A 119 10.93 62.41 1.56
CA GLU A 119 9.99 61.72 2.47
C GLU A 119 9.16 60.62 1.78
N PHE A 120 8.88 60.77 0.49
CA PHE A 120 8.12 59.79 -0.28
C PHE A 120 8.99 58.56 -0.58
N VAL A 121 10.27 58.77 -0.92
CA VAL A 121 11.23 57.67 -1.11
C VAL A 121 11.40 56.86 0.18
N ASP A 122 11.44 57.52 1.34
CA ASP A 122 11.56 56.83 2.62
C ASP A 122 10.29 56.02 2.96
N LYS A 123 9.09 56.53 2.68
CA LYS A 123 7.83 55.77 2.79
C LYS A 123 7.76 54.57 1.84
N LEU A 124 8.31 54.69 0.63
CA LEU A 124 8.39 53.56 -0.31
C LEU A 124 9.32 52.45 0.21
N LYS A 125 10.46 52.82 0.81
CA LYS A 125 11.38 51.85 1.43
C LYS A 125 10.72 51.12 2.58
N GLU A 126 10.05 51.84 3.48
CA GLU A 126 9.33 51.23 4.62
C GLU A 126 8.27 50.22 4.13
N MET A 127 7.49 50.56 3.10
CA MET A 127 6.52 49.62 2.52
C MET A 127 7.17 48.42 1.82
N LEU A 128 8.31 48.60 1.15
CA LEU A 128 9.06 47.51 0.54
C LEU A 128 9.61 46.55 1.61
N GLU A 129 10.17 47.09 2.69
CA GLU A 129 10.64 46.33 3.85
C GLU A 129 9.50 45.56 4.52
N GLU A 130 8.31 46.16 4.68
CA GLU A 130 7.12 45.46 5.17
C GLU A 130 6.69 44.30 4.27
N ILE A 131 6.76 44.47 2.94
CA ILE A 131 6.42 43.42 1.97
C ILE A 131 7.47 42.30 2.02
N GLU A 132 8.74 42.66 2.02
CA GLU A 132 9.85 41.71 2.10
C GLU A 132 9.79 40.90 3.40
N HIS A 133 9.58 41.57 4.53
CA HIS A 133 9.39 40.92 5.82
C HIS A 133 8.20 39.96 5.78
N ALA A 134 7.03 40.38 5.28
CA ALA A 134 5.86 39.51 5.17
C ALA A 134 6.09 38.29 4.26
N ILE A 135 6.85 38.44 3.18
CA ILE A 135 7.22 37.33 2.28
C ILE A 135 8.18 36.37 2.98
N ASN A 136 9.19 36.88 3.68
CA ASN A 136 10.18 36.05 4.38
C ASN A 136 9.54 35.28 5.53
N THR A 137 8.70 35.94 6.35
CA THR A 137 7.93 35.27 7.40
C THR A 137 7.05 34.16 6.83
N TYR A 138 6.31 34.41 5.74
CA TYR A 138 5.50 33.36 5.11
C TYR A 138 6.36 32.18 4.64
N LYS A 139 7.49 32.44 3.97
CA LYS A 139 8.39 31.37 3.51
C LYS A 139 8.95 30.55 4.66
N ASP A 140 9.36 31.19 5.75
CA ASP A 140 9.91 30.52 6.93
C ASP A 140 8.86 29.68 7.65
N GLU A 141 7.64 30.21 7.84
CA GLU A 141 6.52 29.47 8.41
C GLU A 141 6.15 28.25 7.55
N GLN A 142 6.06 28.41 6.22
CA GLN A 142 5.79 27.28 5.33
C GLN A 142 6.90 26.23 5.36
N ARG A 143 8.17 26.64 5.46
CA ARG A 143 9.31 25.72 5.61
C ARG A 143 9.19 24.91 6.89
N GLN A 144 8.91 25.55 8.03
CA GLN A 144 8.74 24.88 9.31
C GLN A 144 7.58 23.87 9.30
N ILE A 145 6.43 24.25 8.72
CA ILE A 145 5.28 23.36 8.58
C ILE A 145 5.65 22.15 7.72
N TYR A 146 6.33 22.37 6.59
CA TYR A 146 6.75 21.29 5.70
C TYR A 146 7.74 20.33 6.37
N GLU A 147 8.74 20.85 7.09
CA GLU A 147 9.68 20.03 7.85
C GLU A 147 8.99 19.21 8.94
N GLN A 148 7.98 19.76 9.61
CA GLN A 148 7.20 19.03 10.60
C GLN A 148 6.38 17.91 9.94
N LEU A 149 5.69 18.21 8.83
CA LEU A 149 4.94 17.20 8.08
C LEU A 149 5.81 16.05 7.59
N LEU A 150 7.05 16.32 7.15
CA LEU A 150 8.01 15.28 6.77
C LEU A 150 8.40 14.38 7.94
N LYS A 151 8.58 14.95 9.15
CA LYS A 151 8.86 14.17 10.36
C LYS A 151 7.67 13.30 10.76
N ASP A 152 6.46 13.84 10.67
CA ASP A 152 5.23 13.14 10.99
C ASP A 152 4.98 12.00 9.99
N GLU A 153 5.18 12.26 8.68
CA GLU A 153 5.11 11.23 7.63
C GLU A 153 6.10 10.10 7.89
N LYS A 154 7.38 10.43 8.17
CA LYS A 154 8.40 9.42 8.49
C LYS A 154 8.01 8.58 9.71
N THR A 155 7.47 9.22 10.74
CA THR A 155 7.01 8.54 11.96
C THR A 155 5.85 7.59 11.67
N ALA A 156 4.81 8.07 10.98
CA ALA A 156 3.66 7.27 10.62
C ALA A 156 4.02 6.08 9.71
N VAL A 157 4.93 6.28 8.74
CA VAL A 157 5.42 5.20 7.87
C VAL A 157 6.17 4.13 8.68
N ASN A 158 7.00 4.55 9.64
CA ASN A 158 7.70 3.61 10.52
C ASN A 158 6.72 2.83 11.40
N GLU A 159 5.71 3.50 11.98
CA GLU A 159 4.66 2.85 12.77
C GLU A 159 3.87 1.85 11.92
N LEU A 160 3.46 2.22 10.71
CA LEU A 160 2.79 1.33 9.77
C LEU A 160 3.65 0.11 9.43
N SER A 161 4.95 0.28 9.19
CA SER A 161 5.86 -0.86 8.94
C SER A 161 5.96 -1.79 10.15
N ILE A 162 5.97 -1.25 11.38
CA ILE A 162 5.94 -2.07 12.60
C ILE A 162 4.61 -2.82 12.72
N PHE A 163 3.49 -2.17 12.42
CA PHE A 163 2.17 -2.80 12.43
C PHE A 163 2.00 -3.86 11.35
N GLU A 164 2.50 -3.62 10.14
CA GLU A 164 2.49 -4.58 9.03
C GLU A 164 3.22 -5.86 9.44
N LYS A 165 4.44 -5.74 10.01
CA LYS A 165 5.18 -6.88 10.56
C LYS A 165 4.39 -7.60 11.65
N LYS A 166 3.69 -6.88 12.54
CA LYS A 166 2.83 -7.51 13.57
C LYS A 166 1.68 -8.29 12.95
N VAL A 167 1.04 -7.75 11.92
CA VAL A 167 -0.05 -8.42 11.20
C VAL A 167 0.45 -9.68 10.50
N GLU A 168 1.61 -9.61 9.86
CA GLU A 168 2.27 -10.78 9.24
C GLU A 168 2.59 -11.87 10.27
N LEU A 169 3.07 -11.48 11.46
CA LEU A 169 3.30 -12.39 12.58
C LEU A 169 2.00 -13.05 13.06
N TRP A 170 0.91 -12.28 13.19
CA TRP A 170 -0.41 -12.83 13.56
C TRP A 170 -0.98 -13.76 12.50
N ALA A 171 -0.83 -13.41 11.21
CA ALA A 171 -1.25 -14.25 10.10
C ALA A 171 -0.49 -15.58 10.05
N THR A 172 0.77 -15.58 10.49
CA THR A 172 1.63 -16.78 10.55
C THR A 172 1.44 -17.58 11.85
N GLY A 173 0.98 -16.95 12.94
CA GLY A 173 0.88 -17.53 14.29
C GLY A 173 -0.46 -18.14 14.71
N SER A 174 -1.47 -18.21 13.82
CA SER A 174 -2.84 -18.65 14.17
C SER A 174 -3.02 -20.18 14.27
N SER A 175 -2.18 -20.88 15.03
CA SER A 175 -2.45 -22.25 15.49
C SER A 175 -2.34 -22.42 17.02
N THR A 176 -1.94 -21.39 17.76
CA THR A 176 -1.63 -21.56 19.20
C THR A 176 -2.00 -20.35 20.06
N THR A 177 -3.05 -19.62 19.68
CA THR A 177 -3.56 -18.48 20.47
C THR A 177 -4.97 -18.75 20.97
N GLU A 178 -5.14 -19.84 21.73
CA GLU A 178 -6.32 -20.02 22.60
C GLU A 178 -5.95 -20.13 24.08
N LYS A 179 -4.68 -19.99 24.45
CA LYS A 179 -4.27 -19.99 25.85
C LYS A 179 -3.20 -18.94 26.09
N VAL A 180 -3.32 -18.28 27.23
CA VAL A 180 -2.35 -17.37 27.85
C VAL A 180 -2.55 -15.88 27.53
N LEU A 181 -3.70 -15.36 27.96
CA LEU A 181 -3.66 -14.15 28.79
C LEU A 181 -2.91 -14.51 30.08
N LYS A 182 -1.64 -14.12 30.18
CA LYS A 182 -0.93 -13.76 31.41
C LYS A 182 0.50 -13.37 31.05
N LEU A 183 0.79 -12.08 31.19
CA LEU A 183 2.15 -11.62 31.42
C LEU A 183 2.65 -12.20 32.77
N PRO A 184 3.95 -12.45 32.92
CA PRO A 184 4.82 -11.34 33.29
C PRO A 184 6.18 -11.29 32.56
N SER A 185 6.67 -10.05 32.50
CA SER A 185 8.04 -9.59 32.26
C SER A 185 9.16 -10.61 32.55
N ALA A 186 9.92 -10.97 31.50
CA ALA A 186 11.33 -11.32 31.60
C ALA A 186 12.02 -11.12 30.24
N ARG A 187 13.12 -10.37 30.23
CA ARG A 187 13.99 -10.15 29.06
C ARG A 187 14.61 -11.47 28.64
N ILE A 188 14.26 -12.05 27.49
CA ILE A 188 15.05 -13.13 26.88
C ILE A 188 15.03 -12.99 25.34
N SER A 189 16.24 -12.74 24.82
CA SER A 189 16.79 -13.16 23.53
C SER A 189 15.91 -13.06 22.28
N VAL A 190 16.04 -11.90 21.62
CA VAL A 190 15.73 -11.66 20.21
C VAL A 190 16.67 -12.54 19.35
N ASN A 191 16.12 -13.21 18.31
CA ASN A 191 16.79 -13.78 17.12
C ASN A 191 16.90 -15.31 16.87
N LYS A 192 16.11 -16.22 17.47
CA LYS A 192 16.19 -17.65 17.04
C LYS A 192 14.89 -18.44 16.83
N THR A 193 13.72 -17.83 16.99
CA THR A 193 12.46 -18.61 16.94
C THR A 193 11.56 -18.27 15.76
N LEU A 194 11.93 -17.30 14.92
CA LEU A 194 11.16 -16.96 13.70
C LEU A 194 11.58 -17.79 12.46
N GLU A 195 12.54 -18.70 12.63
CA GLU A 195 13.19 -19.46 11.55
C GLU A 195 12.45 -20.77 11.21
N SER A 196 11.35 -21.12 11.91
CA SER A 196 10.79 -22.48 11.85
C SER A 196 9.61 -22.71 10.88
N HIS A 197 9.07 -21.69 10.21
CA HIS A 197 7.84 -21.84 9.40
C HIS A 197 7.90 -21.32 7.96
N LEU A 198 8.87 -20.47 7.63
CA LEU A 198 9.08 -20.02 6.25
C LEU A 198 10.19 -20.86 5.62
N PRO A 199 10.09 -21.21 4.33
CA PRO A 199 11.20 -21.84 3.64
C PRO A 199 12.44 -20.95 3.68
N GLU A 200 13.62 -21.56 3.87
CA GLU A 200 14.91 -20.87 4.00
C GLU A 200 15.16 -19.89 2.85
N GLU A 201 14.72 -20.23 1.64
CA GLU A 201 14.88 -19.40 0.44
C GLU A 201 14.06 -18.10 0.49
N VAL A 202 12.98 -18.06 1.27
CA VAL A 202 12.21 -16.83 1.52
C VAL A 202 12.99 -15.90 2.45
N VAL A 203 13.61 -16.47 3.48
CA VAL A 203 14.44 -15.75 4.46
C VAL A 203 15.72 -15.23 3.82
N GLU A 204 16.36 -16.04 2.96
CA GLU A 204 17.53 -15.66 2.18
C GLU A 204 17.23 -14.45 1.29
N PHE A 205 16.11 -14.47 0.56
CA PHE A 205 15.70 -13.34 -0.27
C PHE A 205 15.43 -12.07 0.55
N GLU A 206 14.78 -12.18 1.72
CA GLU A 206 14.52 -11.03 2.58
C GLU A 206 15.80 -10.45 3.18
N ARG A 207 16.74 -11.30 3.59
CA ARG A 207 18.07 -10.89 4.05
C ARG A 207 18.82 -10.15 2.94
N PHE A 208 18.78 -10.68 1.72
CA PHE A 208 19.39 -10.04 0.54
C PHE A 208 18.82 -8.63 0.31
N LEU A 209 17.50 -8.45 0.36
CA LEU A 209 16.89 -7.11 0.20
C LEU A 209 17.30 -6.15 1.31
N GLN A 210 17.38 -6.62 2.56
CA GLN A 210 17.81 -5.78 3.68
C GLN A 210 19.27 -5.33 3.54
N GLN A 211 20.14 -6.21 3.02
CA GLN A 211 21.57 -5.93 2.85
C GLN A 211 21.86 -5.07 1.62
N THR A 212 21.06 -5.17 0.56
CA THR A 212 21.35 -4.56 -0.75
C THR A 212 20.54 -3.29 -1.05
N GLY A 213 19.86 -2.71 -0.06
CA GLY A 213 19.13 -1.45 -0.26
C GLY A 213 17.73 -1.63 -0.88
N GLY A 214 17.07 -2.75 -0.61
CA GLY A 214 15.68 -2.98 -0.95
C GLY A 214 15.44 -3.51 -2.36
N ARG A 215 14.24 -3.29 -2.90
CA ARG A 215 13.82 -3.82 -4.22
C ARG A 215 14.51 -3.12 -5.40
N GLN A 216 15.10 -1.96 -5.17
CA GLN A 216 15.77 -1.15 -6.17
C GLN A 216 17.29 -1.17 -6.02
N GLY A 217 17.87 -1.98 -5.12
CA GLY A 217 19.32 -2.07 -4.98
C GLY A 217 19.97 -0.78 -4.45
N GLY A 218 19.22 0.06 -3.73
CA GLY A 218 19.65 1.40 -3.31
C GLY A 218 19.59 2.48 -4.39
N TRP A 219 19.08 2.18 -5.59
CA TRP A 219 18.84 3.17 -6.64
C TRP A 219 17.48 3.86 -6.46
N ASP A 220 17.37 5.11 -6.91
CA ASP A 220 16.07 5.77 -6.97
C ASP A 220 15.18 5.16 -8.08
N ASP A 221 13.87 5.43 -7.99
CA ASP A 221 12.90 4.85 -8.91
C ASP A 221 13.12 5.30 -10.37
N CYS A 222 13.66 6.48 -10.63
CA CYS A 222 13.89 6.99 -11.98
C CYS A 222 15.06 6.25 -12.63
N ASP A 223 16.20 6.21 -11.94
CA ASP A 223 17.42 5.54 -12.35
C ASP A 223 17.17 4.03 -12.54
N HIS A 224 16.51 3.40 -11.57
CA HIS A 224 16.19 1.97 -11.65
C HIS A 224 15.29 1.65 -12.85
N GLN A 225 14.28 2.47 -13.14
CA GLN A 225 13.41 2.27 -14.32
C GLN A 225 14.14 2.46 -15.65
N ASN A 226 15.07 3.42 -15.73
CA ASN A 226 15.87 3.61 -16.94
C ASN A 226 16.83 2.44 -17.15
N PHE A 227 17.48 1.96 -16.10
CA PHE A 227 18.29 0.73 -16.14
C PHE A 227 17.47 -0.47 -16.63
N LEU A 228 16.26 -0.71 -16.09
CA LEU A 228 15.43 -1.84 -16.49
C LEU A 228 15.05 -1.82 -17.98
N LYS A 229 14.78 -0.63 -18.55
CA LYS A 229 14.48 -0.48 -19.97
C LYS A 229 15.66 -0.93 -20.84
N VAL A 230 16.86 -0.51 -20.48
CA VAL A 230 18.08 -0.87 -21.22
C VAL A 230 18.43 -2.34 -21.00
N TRP A 231 18.33 -2.83 -19.76
CA TRP A 231 18.58 -4.22 -19.40
C TRP A 231 17.69 -5.21 -20.18
N THR A 232 16.39 -4.92 -20.25
CA THR A 232 15.42 -5.74 -20.98
C THR A 232 15.65 -5.71 -22.49
N LYS A 233 16.03 -4.56 -23.05
CA LYS A 233 16.41 -4.40 -24.46
C LYS A 233 17.61 -5.26 -24.84
N HIS A 234 18.64 -5.29 -24.00
CA HIS A 234 19.89 -6.02 -24.24
C HIS A 234 19.88 -7.47 -23.72
N ARG A 235 18.80 -7.91 -23.07
CA ARG A 235 18.69 -9.23 -22.41
C ARG A 235 19.86 -9.53 -21.46
N GLY A 236 20.35 -8.51 -20.76
CA GLY A 236 21.46 -8.64 -19.82
C GLY A 236 22.85 -8.87 -20.45
N LYS A 237 23.05 -8.60 -21.75
CA LYS A 237 24.38 -8.61 -22.39
C LYS A 237 25.17 -7.34 -22.09
N LEU A 238 26.49 -7.43 -21.88
CA LEU A 238 27.39 -6.32 -21.50
C LEU A 238 27.23 -5.02 -22.32
N SER A 239 26.70 -5.09 -23.55
CA SER A 239 26.33 -3.93 -24.37
C SER A 239 25.26 -3.00 -23.75
N TYR A 240 24.60 -3.42 -22.66
CA TYR A 240 23.63 -2.59 -21.94
C TYR A 240 24.29 -1.43 -21.19
N VAL A 241 25.56 -1.57 -20.79
CA VAL A 241 26.24 -0.60 -19.93
C VAL A 241 26.42 0.74 -20.65
N ASP A 242 26.90 0.70 -21.89
CA ASP A 242 27.15 1.89 -22.69
C ASP A 242 25.84 2.65 -22.98
N GLU A 243 24.75 1.93 -23.30
CA GLU A 243 23.44 2.55 -23.51
C GLU A 243 22.82 3.05 -22.19
N ALA A 244 23.04 2.38 -21.06
CA ALA A 244 22.50 2.80 -19.77
C ALA A 244 23.12 4.12 -19.28
N LEU A 245 24.40 4.35 -19.57
CA LEU A 245 25.10 5.59 -19.25
C LEU A 245 24.51 6.81 -19.96
N GLU A 246 23.87 6.64 -21.12
CA GLU A 246 23.21 7.75 -21.83
C GLU A 246 21.97 8.27 -21.09
N TYR A 247 21.31 7.42 -20.30
CA TYR A 247 20.07 7.75 -19.57
C TYR A 247 20.28 7.98 -18.07
N LEU A 248 21.41 7.55 -17.51
CA LEU A 248 21.74 7.63 -16.09
C LEU A 248 22.72 8.78 -15.84
N CYS A 249 22.18 9.99 -15.75
CA CYS A 249 22.99 11.18 -15.53
C CYS A 249 23.68 11.13 -14.15
N GLY A 250 25.01 11.15 -14.15
CA GLY A 250 25.81 11.17 -12.91
C GLY A 250 26.16 9.80 -12.33
N ARG A 251 25.85 8.69 -13.02
CA ARG A 251 26.30 7.34 -12.64
C ARG A 251 27.56 6.95 -13.39
N THR A 252 28.45 6.22 -12.73
CA THR A 252 29.66 5.69 -13.35
C THR A 252 29.37 4.36 -14.05
N LYS A 253 30.28 3.95 -14.93
CA LYS A 253 30.19 2.65 -15.61
C LYS A 253 30.17 1.51 -14.59
N GLU A 254 31.01 1.65 -13.57
CA GLU A 254 31.15 0.71 -12.47
C GLU A 254 29.84 0.59 -11.67
N ASP A 255 29.15 1.70 -11.39
CA ASP A 255 27.85 1.67 -10.71
C ASP A 255 26.81 0.85 -11.49
N VAL A 256 26.75 1.06 -12.82
CA VAL A 256 25.82 0.36 -13.71
C VAL A 256 26.13 -1.13 -13.79
N GLU A 257 27.41 -1.50 -13.84
CA GLU A 257 27.85 -2.90 -13.84
C GLU A 257 27.54 -3.60 -12.51
N GLN A 258 27.83 -2.96 -11.37
CA GLN A 258 27.51 -3.50 -10.05
C GLN A 258 26.00 -3.69 -9.88
N HIS A 259 25.21 -2.73 -10.35
CA HIS A 259 23.76 -2.85 -10.32
C HIS A 259 23.23 -3.95 -11.24
N GLY A 260 23.90 -4.21 -12.36
CA GLY A 260 23.63 -5.36 -13.22
C GLY A 260 23.90 -6.70 -12.55
N ILE A 261 25.02 -6.82 -11.83
CA ILE A 261 25.37 -8.02 -11.06
C ILE A 261 24.32 -8.24 -9.96
N TRP A 262 24.02 -7.20 -9.20
CA TRP A 262 22.97 -7.22 -8.17
C TRP A 262 21.62 -7.65 -8.75
N TYR A 263 21.22 -7.11 -9.90
CA TYR A 263 19.92 -7.40 -10.50
C TYR A 263 19.82 -8.86 -10.98
N GLN A 264 20.92 -9.45 -11.47
CA GLN A 264 20.96 -10.88 -11.78
C GLN A 264 20.78 -11.74 -10.54
N GLU A 265 21.47 -11.42 -9.45
CA GLU A 265 21.34 -12.13 -8.17
C GLU A 265 19.92 -11.97 -7.59
N PHE A 266 19.36 -10.77 -7.67
CA PHE A 266 17.97 -10.49 -7.31
C PHE A 266 16.99 -11.39 -8.06
N LEU A 267 17.15 -11.56 -9.39
CA LEU A 267 16.27 -12.41 -10.19
C LEU A 267 16.38 -13.89 -9.78
N ILE A 268 17.59 -14.39 -9.56
CA ILE A 268 17.83 -15.78 -9.12
C ILE A 268 17.16 -16.04 -7.78
N LEU A 269 17.37 -15.15 -6.80
CA LEU A 269 16.79 -15.30 -5.46
C LEU A 269 15.26 -15.13 -5.49
N GLN A 270 14.74 -14.22 -6.32
CA GLN A 270 13.30 -14.06 -6.51
C GLN A 270 12.66 -15.32 -7.08
N ASP A 271 13.30 -15.98 -8.04
CA ASP A 271 12.79 -17.23 -8.62
C ASP A 271 12.88 -18.40 -7.65
N ARG A 272 13.98 -18.53 -6.90
CA ARG A 272 14.11 -19.51 -5.80
C ARG A 272 13.01 -19.32 -4.75
N LYS A 273 12.73 -18.07 -4.35
CA LYS A 273 11.62 -17.74 -3.44
C LYS A 273 10.28 -18.22 -4.01
N LYS A 274 9.98 -17.94 -5.28
CA LYS A 274 8.72 -18.38 -5.92
C LYS A 274 8.61 -19.90 -5.94
N GLU A 275 9.68 -20.60 -6.31
CA GLU A 275 9.70 -22.07 -6.34
C GLU A 275 9.50 -22.68 -4.97
N SER A 276 10.16 -22.12 -3.95
CA SER A 276 10.04 -22.61 -2.57
C SER A 276 8.64 -22.41 -2.01
N ILE A 277 8.02 -21.25 -2.26
CA ILE A 277 6.61 -20.98 -1.92
C ILE A 277 5.68 -21.97 -2.64
N LYS A 278 5.94 -22.28 -3.91
CA LYS A 278 5.14 -23.25 -4.67
C LYS A 278 5.24 -24.65 -4.05
N LYS A 279 6.47 -25.13 -3.79
CA LYS A 279 6.72 -26.44 -3.16
C LYS A 279 6.08 -26.54 -1.77
N TRP A 280 6.17 -25.46 -0.98
CA TRP A 280 5.55 -25.39 0.35
C TRP A 280 4.02 -25.49 0.28
N LYS A 281 3.38 -24.76 -0.65
CA LYS A 281 1.92 -24.86 -0.88
C LYS A 281 1.49 -26.26 -1.31
N GLU A 282 2.23 -26.89 -2.22
CA GLU A 282 1.97 -28.26 -2.66
C GLU A 282 2.11 -29.26 -1.50
N LYS A 283 3.13 -29.10 -0.65
CA LYS A 283 3.32 -29.94 0.54
C LYS A 283 2.16 -29.80 1.51
N LEU A 284 1.76 -28.57 1.82
CA LEU A 284 0.64 -28.29 2.73
C LEU A 284 -0.68 -28.91 2.23
N GLN A 285 -0.92 -28.84 0.92
CA GLN A 285 -2.09 -29.44 0.29
C GLN A 285 -2.06 -30.98 0.38
N ARG A 286 -0.91 -31.60 0.10
CA ARG A 286 -0.74 -33.07 0.26
C ARG A 286 -1.00 -33.54 1.68
N GLU A 287 -0.45 -32.85 2.68
CA GLU A 287 -0.66 -33.18 4.10
C GLU A 287 -2.13 -33.06 4.51
N LYS A 288 -2.87 -32.08 3.95
CA LYS A 288 -4.31 -31.92 4.18
C LYS A 288 -5.09 -33.09 3.58
N GLU A 289 -4.77 -33.52 2.36
CA GLU A 289 -5.41 -34.65 1.69
C GLU A 289 -5.13 -35.98 2.41
N GLU A 290 -3.90 -36.20 2.87
CA GLU A 290 -3.55 -37.39 3.67
C GLU A 290 -4.31 -37.43 5.00
N ARG A 291 -4.43 -36.29 5.68
CA ARG A 291 -5.20 -36.18 6.92
C ARG A 291 -6.68 -36.50 6.70
N LEU A 292 -7.26 -36.02 5.60
CA LEU A 292 -8.63 -36.33 5.18
C LEU A 292 -8.80 -37.83 4.90
N LYS A 293 -7.90 -38.44 4.12
CA LYS A 293 -7.92 -39.89 3.83
C LYS A 293 -7.77 -40.71 5.11
N LYS A 294 -6.93 -40.28 6.06
CA LYS A 294 -6.77 -40.97 7.35
C LYS A 294 -8.06 -40.88 8.17
N LYS A 295 -8.72 -39.71 8.20
CA LYS A 295 -9.99 -39.50 8.88
C LYS A 295 -11.11 -40.36 8.28
N GLU A 296 -11.23 -40.39 6.96
CA GLU A 296 -12.21 -41.23 6.25
C GLU A 296 -11.97 -42.73 6.52
N LYS A 297 -10.71 -43.18 6.53
CA LYS A 297 -10.36 -44.57 6.90
C LYS A 297 -10.75 -44.89 8.34
N SER A 298 -10.49 -43.99 9.30
CA SER A 298 -10.90 -44.22 10.69
C SER A 298 -12.42 -44.25 10.84
N GLU A 299 -13.16 -43.37 10.15
CA GLU A 299 -14.62 -43.35 10.18
C GLU A 299 -15.20 -44.67 9.62
N LYS A 300 -14.66 -45.18 8.50
CA LYS A 300 -15.08 -46.48 7.94
C LYS A 300 -14.80 -47.67 8.86
N ILE A 301 -13.72 -47.61 9.66
CA ILE A 301 -13.42 -48.66 10.65
C ILE A 301 -14.43 -48.59 11.80
N VAL A 302 -14.73 -47.39 12.30
CA VAL A 302 -15.72 -47.18 13.37
C VAL A 302 -17.11 -47.64 12.92
N GLU A 303 -17.54 -47.28 11.71
CA GLU A 303 -18.82 -47.69 11.13
C GLU A 303 -18.94 -49.22 11.01
N ARG A 304 -17.86 -49.89 10.59
CA ARG A 304 -17.81 -51.37 10.53
C ARG A 304 -17.96 -52.00 11.91
N LEU A 305 -17.24 -51.50 12.91
CA LEU A 305 -17.30 -52.03 14.27
C LEU A 305 -18.70 -51.85 14.89
N GLN A 306 -19.34 -50.70 14.66
CA GLN A 306 -20.72 -50.45 15.08
C GLN A 306 -21.70 -51.42 14.43
N TYR A 307 -21.55 -51.67 13.12
CA TYR A 307 -22.38 -52.64 12.41
C TYR A 307 -22.21 -54.07 12.94
N GLU A 308 -20.98 -54.49 13.23
CA GLU A 308 -20.70 -55.81 13.83
C GLU A 308 -21.29 -55.95 15.23
N GLU A 309 -21.18 -54.90 16.06
CA GLU A 309 -21.75 -54.87 17.41
C GLU A 309 -23.29 -54.95 17.38
N ASP A 310 -23.95 -54.19 16.50
CA ASP A 310 -25.41 -54.24 16.31
C ASP A 310 -25.89 -55.64 15.88
N GLN A 311 -25.13 -56.32 15.01
CA GLN A 311 -25.45 -57.69 14.59
C GLN A 311 -25.29 -58.68 15.73
N MET A 312 -24.24 -58.55 16.53
CA MET A 312 -24.04 -59.37 17.73
C MET A 312 -25.14 -59.16 18.76
N GLN A 313 -25.54 -57.92 19.04
CA GLN A 313 -26.63 -57.61 19.96
C GLN A 313 -27.96 -58.24 19.49
N LYS A 314 -28.29 -58.11 18.20
CA LYS A 314 -29.49 -58.75 17.62
C LYS A 314 -29.44 -60.28 17.70
N ALA A 315 -28.27 -60.88 17.49
CA ALA A 315 -28.10 -62.33 17.60
C ALA A 315 -28.25 -62.84 19.04
N GLU A 316 -27.66 -62.12 20.00
CA GLU A 316 -27.76 -62.41 21.42
C GLU A 316 -29.19 -62.25 21.94
N GLU A 317 -29.89 -61.19 21.49
CA GLU A 317 -31.31 -61.00 21.83
C GLU A 317 -32.19 -62.14 21.30
N ARG A 318 -32.00 -62.56 20.04
CA ARG A 318 -32.69 -63.74 19.48
C ARG A 318 -32.41 -65.00 20.30
N ARG A 319 -31.16 -65.21 20.72
CA ARG A 319 -30.76 -66.37 21.55
C ARG A 319 -31.47 -66.35 22.91
N ARG A 320 -31.56 -65.19 23.56
CA ARG A 320 -32.29 -65.02 24.83
C ARG A 320 -33.78 -65.28 24.68
N GLN A 321 -34.41 -64.77 23.62
CA GLN A 321 -35.82 -65.03 23.32
C GLN A 321 -36.06 -66.53 23.11
N GLN A 322 -35.20 -67.22 22.34
CA GLN A 322 -35.32 -68.65 22.10
C GLN A 322 -35.17 -69.47 23.40
N ALA A 323 -34.25 -69.08 24.28
CA ALA A 323 -34.05 -69.71 25.59
C ALA A 323 -35.25 -69.49 26.52
N ALA A 324 -35.86 -68.30 26.51
CA ALA A 324 -37.07 -68.02 27.28
C ALA A 324 -38.25 -68.87 26.79
N ILE A 325 -38.43 -69.01 25.47
CA ILE A 325 -39.48 -69.85 24.88
C ILE A 325 -39.29 -71.32 25.25
N SER A 326 -38.06 -71.85 25.21
CA SER A 326 -37.79 -73.24 25.56
C SER A 326 -38.02 -73.51 27.04
N ALA A 327 -37.60 -72.60 27.93
CA ALA A 327 -37.87 -72.68 29.36
C ALA A 327 -39.38 -72.66 29.66
N TRP A 328 -40.14 -71.76 29.03
CA TRP A 328 -41.60 -71.72 29.17
C TRP A 328 -42.29 -73.01 28.70
N LYS A 329 -41.85 -73.59 27.58
CA LYS A 329 -42.37 -74.88 27.10
C LYS A 329 -42.10 -76.01 28.09
N LYS A 330 -40.91 -76.04 28.70
CA LYS A 330 -40.54 -77.03 29.72
C LYS A 330 -41.43 -76.92 30.96
N GLN A 331 -41.56 -75.70 31.50
CA GLN A 331 -42.42 -75.44 32.66
C GLN A 331 -43.89 -75.79 32.38
N LYS A 332 -44.39 -75.49 31.18
CA LYS A 332 -45.74 -75.85 30.78
C LYS A 332 -45.93 -77.37 30.71
N ALA A 333 -44.95 -78.12 30.22
CA ALA A 333 -44.98 -79.58 30.18
C ALA A 333 -44.92 -80.19 31.59
N GLU A 334 -44.07 -79.66 32.48
CA GLU A 334 -43.98 -80.05 33.88
C GLU A 334 -45.31 -79.80 34.61
N ASN A 335 -45.93 -78.62 34.44
CA ASN A 335 -47.26 -78.33 34.99
C ASN A 335 -48.35 -79.28 34.46
N LEU A 336 -48.29 -79.62 33.16
CA LEU A 336 -49.25 -80.55 32.55
C LEU A 336 -49.04 -82.00 33.04
N GLN A 337 -47.81 -82.41 33.32
CA GLN A 337 -47.51 -83.69 33.97
C GLN A 337 -47.95 -83.68 35.44
N TRP A 338 -47.69 -82.61 36.17
CA TRP A 338 -48.09 -82.46 37.58
C TRP A 338 -49.61 -82.54 37.74
N SER A 339 -50.36 -81.91 36.82
CA SER A 339 -51.82 -81.96 36.77
C SER A 339 -52.40 -83.33 36.37
N LYS A 340 -51.61 -84.20 35.72
CA LYS A 340 -52.00 -85.59 35.41
C LYS A 340 -51.70 -86.57 36.55
N PHE A 341 -50.80 -86.22 37.46
CA PHE A 341 -50.47 -87.04 38.65
C PHE A 341 -51.35 -86.73 39.87
N HIS A 342 -52.10 -85.61 39.87
CA HIS A 342 -52.95 -85.15 40.97
C HIS A 342 -54.45 -85.11 40.61
N ASN A 343 -54.85 -85.93 39.64
CA ASN A 343 -56.24 -86.24 39.28
C ASN A 343 -56.34 -87.77 39.19
#